data_AF-A0A3D4PKE1-F1
#
_entry.id   AF-A0A3D4PKE1-F1
#
_cell.length_a   1.000
_cell.length_b   1.000
_cell.length_c   1.000
_cell.angle_alpha   90.00
_cell.angle_beta   90.00
_cell.angle_gamma   90.00
#
_symmetry.space_group_name_H-M   'P 1'
#
loop_
_entity.id
_entity.type
_entity.pdbx_description
1 polymer ?
#
loop_
_entity_poly.entity_id
_entity_poly.type
_entity_poly.pdbx_seq_one_letter_code
_entity_poly.pdbx_strand_id
1 'polypeptide(L)'
;MTDQFPPQDMPPSNTDKDIVVAEHRSLAEELKNSEDWWAIYLGAIILGAAFLVIWLNPPVAEIADYTSPLKGWFAKPGSWETNPVDSVYQSPKKNSLAGIAVVFLVSLLTFGFGAKVMGTSFRRFAIGFCFVFLLATLAYVLTGQVVVKNYNLEYALWALGIGLLISNTVGTPGVIKPALRTEFYIKTGLVLLGAEVLVSKLIALGVPGIFVAWVVTPIVLISTYIFGQKVLKMESKSLNMVISADMSVCGVSAAIATAAACKAKKEELSFAIGLSLSFTVIMMIVLPQIIKAVGMSEVLGGAWLGGTIDSTGAVAVAGVMLGDTAKDVAVTIKMIQNILIGVTAFGVAVYWVSFVEKDETSTRPQVSEIWRRFPKFVLGFIGASIIFSLIYSQGETSQTMVDSMKGDCTKVFRGWFFCLAFVSIGLETNFRDLAKFLKGSKPLILYVVGQSLNLALTLFMAWLMFEVIFREATQKLLQ
;
A
#
# COMPACT_ATOMS: atom_id res chain seq x y z
N MET A 1 9.93 -13.95 58.84
CA MET A 1 9.98 -12.59 58.30
C MET A 1 11.26 -12.46 57.51
N THR A 2 11.19 -12.68 56.21
CA THR A 2 12.30 -12.50 55.27
C THR A 2 11.68 -11.78 54.08
N ASP A 3 11.76 -10.46 54.11
CA ASP A 3 11.24 -9.58 53.07
C ASP A 3 12.05 -9.79 51.78
N GLN A 4 11.37 -10.30 50.76
CA GLN A 4 11.80 -10.25 49.37
C GLN A 4 11.44 -8.87 48.83
N PHE A 5 12.44 -8.02 48.62
CA PHE A 5 12.28 -6.84 47.78
C PHE A 5 12.10 -7.28 46.32
N PRO A 6 11.11 -6.74 45.58
CA PRO A 6 11.02 -6.94 44.13
C PRO A 6 12.23 -6.26 43.45
N PRO A 7 12.70 -6.77 42.30
CA PRO A 7 13.80 -6.13 41.57
C PRO A 7 13.39 -4.71 41.17
N GLN A 8 14.18 -3.73 41.59
CA GLN A 8 14.01 -2.33 41.20
C GLN A 8 14.18 -2.21 39.68
N ASP A 9 13.18 -1.62 39.03
CA ASP A 9 13.26 -1.17 37.64
C ASP A 9 14.43 -0.20 37.49
N MET A 10 15.55 -0.67 36.94
CA MET A 10 16.62 0.21 36.49
C MET A 10 16.07 1.09 35.35
N PRO A 11 16.26 2.42 35.40
CA PRO A 11 15.90 3.27 34.28
C PRO A 11 16.69 2.82 33.03
N PRO A 12 16.06 2.73 31.85
CA PRO A 12 16.75 2.30 30.65
C PRO A 12 17.97 3.19 30.39
N SER A 13 19.07 2.55 30.05
CA SER A 13 20.32 3.21 29.70
C SER A 13 20.08 4.22 28.58
N ASN A 14 20.85 5.32 28.51
CA ASN A 14 20.68 6.34 27.47
C ASN A 14 20.78 5.79 26.03
N THR A 15 21.32 4.58 25.86
CA THR A 15 21.40 3.79 24.62
C THR A 15 20.09 3.16 24.15
N ASP A 16 19.10 2.94 25.04
CA ASP A 16 17.82 2.30 24.67
C ASP A 16 16.87 3.26 23.91
N LYS A 17 17.09 4.57 23.98
CA LYS A 17 16.23 5.56 23.31
C LYS A 17 16.39 5.57 21.78
N ASP A 18 17.52 5.08 21.28
CA ASP A 18 17.87 5.14 19.85
C ASP A 18 17.61 3.81 19.12
N ILE A 19 17.23 2.76 19.85
CA ILE A 19 16.91 1.44 19.31
C ILE A 19 15.42 1.37 18.94
N VAL A 20 15.12 0.71 17.82
CA VAL A 20 13.75 0.38 17.43
C VAL A 20 13.28 -0.81 18.26
N VAL A 21 12.26 -0.59 19.08
CA VAL A 21 11.64 -1.64 19.92
C VAL A 21 10.18 -1.77 19.53
N ALA A 22 9.69 -3.01 19.42
CA ALA A 22 8.27 -3.24 19.20
C ALA A 22 7.49 -3.00 20.50
N GLU A 23 6.69 -1.94 20.56
CA GLU A 23 5.87 -1.63 21.73
C GLU A 23 4.94 -2.80 22.09
N HIS A 24 4.90 -3.15 23.37
CA HIS A 24 3.89 -4.05 23.93
C HIS A 24 2.63 -3.23 24.22
N ARG A 25 1.70 -3.19 23.26
CA ARG A 25 0.38 -2.59 23.43
C ARG A 25 -0.66 -3.66 23.77
N SER A 26 -1.63 -3.29 24.59
CA SER A 26 -2.81 -4.14 24.80
C SER A 26 -3.64 -4.22 23.51
N LEU A 27 -4.43 -5.28 23.32
CA LEU A 27 -5.31 -5.41 22.14
C LEU A 27 -6.25 -4.19 21.99
N ALA A 28 -6.74 -3.64 23.10
CA ALA A 28 -7.59 -2.45 23.10
C ALA A 28 -6.86 -1.20 22.57
N GLU A 29 -5.58 -1.05 22.90
CA GLU A 29 -4.75 0.05 22.37
C GLU A 29 -4.38 -0.15 20.91
N GLU A 30 -4.14 -1.39 20.47
CA GLU A 30 -3.91 -1.69 19.05
C GLU A 30 -5.15 -1.38 18.20
N LEU A 31 -6.34 -1.82 18.64
CA LEU A 31 -7.61 -1.55 17.95
C LEU A 31 -7.89 -0.04 17.84
N LYS A 32 -7.49 0.72 18.86
CA LYS A 32 -7.73 2.16 18.93
C LYS A 32 -6.71 3.00 18.17
N ASN A 33 -5.44 2.60 18.17
CA ASN A 33 -4.33 3.47 17.71
C ASN A 33 -3.66 2.99 16.42
N SER A 34 -4.11 1.90 15.80
CA SER A 34 -3.52 1.36 14.57
C SER A 34 -4.25 1.85 13.32
N GLU A 35 -3.48 2.38 12.35
CA GLU A 35 -4.01 2.74 11.04
C GLU A 35 -4.58 1.52 10.29
N ASP A 36 -4.08 0.30 10.56
CA ASP A 36 -4.59 -0.92 9.95
C ASP A 36 -6.03 -1.22 10.36
N TRP A 37 -6.34 -1.11 11.66
CA TRP A 37 -7.68 -1.36 12.18
C TRP A 37 -8.66 -0.27 11.75
N TRP A 38 -8.23 0.99 11.81
CA TRP A 38 -9.02 2.09 11.29
C TRP A 38 -9.30 1.96 9.80
N ALA A 39 -8.34 1.51 9.00
CA ALA A 39 -8.58 1.24 7.59
C ALA A 39 -9.66 0.17 7.37
N ILE A 40 -9.68 -0.88 8.19
CA ILE A 40 -10.74 -1.90 8.16
C ILE A 40 -12.10 -1.28 8.53
N TYR A 41 -12.17 -0.54 9.64
CA TYR A 41 -13.42 0.05 10.11
C TYR A 41 -13.99 1.04 9.11
N LEU A 42 -13.16 1.96 8.58
CA LEU A 42 -13.60 2.94 7.60
C LEU A 42 -14.02 2.25 6.29
N GLY A 43 -13.24 1.27 5.82
CA GLY A 43 -13.60 0.48 4.64
C GLY A 43 -14.94 -0.24 4.83
N ALA A 44 -15.14 -0.92 5.96
CA ALA A 44 -16.38 -1.63 6.28
C ALA A 44 -17.58 -0.68 6.40
N ILE A 45 -17.41 0.51 6.99
CA ILE A 45 -18.47 1.53 7.07
C ILE A 45 -18.88 2.00 5.68
N ILE A 46 -17.92 2.32 4.80
CA ILE A 46 -18.19 2.78 3.44
C ILE A 46 -18.89 1.67 2.64
N LEU A 47 -18.38 0.44 2.71
CA LEU A 47 -18.97 -0.72 2.03
C LEU A 47 -20.38 -1.03 2.54
N GLY A 48 -20.57 -1.06 3.86
CA GLY A 48 -21.86 -1.33 4.49
C GLY A 48 -22.90 -0.26 4.17
N ALA A 49 -22.53 1.02 4.23
CA ALA A 49 -23.42 2.12 3.88
C ALA A 49 -23.81 2.10 2.40
N ALA A 50 -22.84 1.88 1.50
CA ALA A 50 -23.10 1.79 0.07
C ALA A 50 -24.00 0.60 -0.27
N PHE A 51 -23.70 -0.57 0.31
CA PHE A 51 -24.50 -1.77 0.13
C PHE A 51 -25.91 -1.59 0.69
N LEU A 52 -26.08 -0.97 1.86
CA LEU A 52 -27.39 -0.69 2.44
C LEU A 52 -28.24 0.21 1.52
N VAL A 53 -27.66 1.27 0.96
CA VAL A 53 -28.39 2.17 0.04
C VAL A 53 -28.85 1.42 -1.21
N ILE A 54 -27.98 0.59 -1.80
CA ILE A 54 -28.30 -0.23 -2.97
C ILE A 54 -29.31 -1.32 -2.61
N TRP A 55 -29.23 -1.90 -1.42
CA TRP A 55 -30.16 -2.94 -0.96
C TRP A 55 -31.56 -2.39 -0.67
N LEU A 56 -31.67 -1.18 -0.13
CA LEU A 56 -32.94 -0.48 0.07
C LEU A 56 -33.55 0.04 -1.24
N ASN A 57 -32.70 0.29 -2.24
CA ASN A 57 -33.12 0.79 -3.55
C ASN A 57 -32.50 -0.12 -4.63
N PRO A 58 -32.94 -1.40 -4.72
CA PRO A 58 -32.35 -2.33 -5.64
C PRO A 58 -32.50 -1.79 -7.05
N PRO A 59 -31.42 -1.82 -7.84
CA PRO A 59 -31.46 -1.19 -9.12
C PRO A 59 -32.37 -1.94 -10.09
N VAL A 60 -33.19 -1.17 -10.80
CA VAL A 60 -34.16 -1.70 -11.75
C VAL A 60 -33.47 -1.87 -13.10
N ALA A 61 -33.44 -3.10 -13.61
CA ALA A 61 -32.95 -3.40 -14.95
C ALA A 61 -34.04 -3.04 -15.99
N GLU A 62 -34.18 -1.76 -16.31
CA GLU A 62 -34.90 -1.36 -17.53
C GLU A 62 -33.90 -0.89 -18.58
N ILE A 63 -33.80 -1.68 -19.67
CA ILE A 63 -33.21 -1.34 -20.98
C ILE A 63 -31.83 -0.67 -20.92
N ALA A 64 -30.77 -1.49 -21.01
CA ALA A 64 -29.39 -1.16 -21.42
C ALA A 64 -28.61 -0.07 -20.65
N ASP A 65 -29.23 0.73 -19.78
CA ASP A 65 -28.57 1.76 -18.99
C ASP A 65 -28.96 1.65 -17.51
N TYR A 66 -28.16 0.89 -16.80
CA TYR A 66 -28.23 0.71 -15.36
C TYR A 66 -28.14 2.08 -14.62
N THR A 67 -29.18 2.44 -13.85
CA THR A 67 -29.16 3.63 -12.98
C THR A 67 -29.02 3.24 -11.52
N SER A 68 -27.79 3.22 -11.01
CA SER A 68 -27.54 3.07 -9.58
C SER A 68 -28.19 4.18 -8.78
N PRO A 69 -28.74 3.88 -7.59
CA PRO A 69 -29.15 4.90 -6.63
C PRO A 69 -28.00 5.83 -6.21
N LEU A 70 -26.76 5.35 -6.31
CA LEU A 70 -25.55 6.09 -5.99
C LEU A 70 -24.97 6.85 -7.19
N LYS A 71 -25.54 6.67 -8.39
CA LYS A 71 -25.05 7.33 -9.62
C LYS A 71 -25.12 8.84 -9.43
N GLY A 72 -23.97 9.51 -9.57
CA GLY A 72 -23.85 10.96 -9.41
C GLY A 72 -23.70 11.46 -7.96
N TRP A 73 -23.84 10.60 -6.95
CA TRP A 73 -23.56 10.97 -5.55
C TRP A 73 -22.07 11.14 -5.28
N PHE A 74 -21.25 10.34 -5.96
CA PHE A 74 -19.80 10.37 -5.85
C PHE A 74 -19.22 10.57 -7.24
N ALA A 75 -18.24 11.47 -7.35
CA ALA A 75 -17.66 11.79 -8.64
C ALA A 75 -16.16 12.05 -8.56
N LYS A 76 -15.53 12.02 -9.74
CA LYS A 76 -14.18 12.51 -10.00
C LYS A 76 -14.28 13.58 -11.09
N PRO A 77 -13.28 14.46 -11.21
CA PRO A 77 -13.14 15.29 -12.40
C PRO A 77 -13.20 14.44 -13.68
N GLY A 78 -14.00 14.88 -14.65
CA GLY A 78 -14.18 14.26 -15.95
C GLY A 78 -13.14 14.72 -16.98
N SER A 79 -13.34 14.31 -18.22
CA SER A 79 -12.45 14.71 -19.32
C SER A 79 -12.74 16.13 -19.82
N TRP A 80 -11.71 16.81 -20.31
CA TRP A 80 -11.79 18.15 -20.91
C TRP A 80 -10.77 18.32 -22.04
N GLU A 81 -11.03 19.25 -22.96
CA GLU A 81 -10.16 19.54 -24.10
C GLU A 81 -9.53 20.93 -24.02
N THR A 82 -10.36 21.97 -23.93
CA THR A 82 -9.89 23.37 -24.00
C THR A 82 -9.93 24.06 -22.64
N ASN A 83 -10.97 23.83 -21.85
CA ASN A 83 -11.16 24.46 -20.54
C ASN A 83 -11.13 23.42 -19.40
N PRO A 84 -10.18 23.50 -18.45
CA PRO A 84 -10.11 22.57 -17.32
C PRO A 84 -11.31 22.63 -16.38
N VAL A 85 -12.05 23.74 -16.37
CA VAL A 85 -13.29 23.86 -15.57
C VAL A 85 -14.35 22.84 -16.02
N ASP A 86 -14.36 22.46 -17.31
CA ASP A 86 -15.32 21.50 -17.87
C ASP A 86 -15.18 20.10 -17.25
N SER A 87 -14.02 19.79 -16.67
CA SER A 87 -13.81 18.55 -15.90
C SER A 87 -14.68 18.48 -14.64
N VAL A 88 -15.02 19.62 -14.05
CA VAL A 88 -15.80 19.71 -12.80
C VAL A 88 -17.24 20.17 -13.09
N TYR A 89 -17.39 21.06 -14.07
CA TYR A 89 -18.67 21.64 -14.43
C TYR A 89 -18.73 21.89 -15.94
N GLN A 90 -19.47 21.05 -16.67
CA GLN A 90 -19.70 21.24 -18.10
C GLN A 90 -21.10 21.82 -18.38
N SER A 91 -22.11 21.40 -17.61
CA SER A 91 -23.51 21.83 -17.76
C SER A 91 -24.30 21.47 -16.49
N PRO A 92 -25.50 22.03 -16.26
CA PRO A 92 -26.34 21.64 -15.11
C PRO A 92 -26.62 20.13 -15.02
N LYS A 93 -26.71 19.44 -16.17
CA LYS A 93 -26.88 17.97 -16.25
C LYS A 93 -25.56 17.17 -16.15
N LYS A 94 -24.40 17.82 -16.28
CA LYS A 94 -23.05 17.22 -16.23
C LYS A 94 -22.20 18.02 -15.23
N ASN A 95 -22.59 17.96 -13.97
CA ASN A 95 -21.95 18.64 -12.86
C ASN A 95 -21.39 17.59 -11.89
N SER A 96 -20.06 17.46 -11.83
CA SER A 96 -19.39 16.55 -10.88
C SER A 96 -19.02 17.25 -9.57
N LEU A 97 -19.16 18.58 -9.46
CA LEU A 97 -18.80 19.35 -8.26
C LEU A 97 -19.52 18.85 -7.01
N ALA A 98 -20.83 18.58 -7.10
CA ALA A 98 -21.61 18.07 -5.98
C ALA A 98 -21.06 16.71 -5.51
N GLY A 99 -20.80 15.80 -6.45
CA GLY A 99 -20.24 14.48 -6.12
C GLY A 99 -18.82 14.56 -5.55
N ILE A 100 -17.97 15.47 -6.05
CA ILE A 100 -16.63 15.71 -5.50
C ILE A 100 -16.73 16.30 -4.08
N ALA A 101 -17.65 17.23 -3.84
CA ALA A 101 -17.88 17.81 -2.52
C ALA A 101 -18.38 16.76 -1.51
N VAL A 102 -19.26 15.86 -1.93
CA VAL A 102 -19.71 14.73 -1.09
C VAL A 102 -18.52 13.82 -0.76
N VAL A 103 -17.70 13.43 -1.75
CA VAL A 103 -16.50 12.62 -1.49
C VAL A 103 -15.55 13.34 -0.53
N PHE A 104 -15.32 14.65 -0.71
CA PHE A 104 -14.52 15.46 0.20
C PHE A 104 -15.04 15.39 1.63
N LEU A 105 -16.34 15.65 1.84
CA LEU A 105 -16.95 15.64 3.16
C LEU A 105 -16.89 14.26 3.81
N VAL A 106 -17.27 13.20 3.09
CA VAL A 106 -17.21 11.83 3.59
C VAL A 106 -15.78 11.43 3.96
N SER A 107 -14.80 11.76 3.11
CA SER A 107 -13.39 11.43 3.36
C SER A 107 -12.83 12.24 4.54
N LEU A 108 -13.15 13.53 4.62
CA LEU A 108 -12.71 14.41 5.71
C LEU A 108 -13.25 13.94 7.06
N LEU A 109 -14.54 13.56 7.11
CA LEU A 109 -15.16 13.08 8.34
C LEU A 109 -14.60 11.72 8.76
N THR A 110 -14.48 10.77 7.83
CA THR A 110 -14.00 9.42 8.13
C THR A 110 -12.53 9.42 8.55
N PHE A 111 -11.63 9.96 7.73
CA PHE A 111 -10.20 10.02 8.06
C PHE A 111 -9.91 11.00 9.19
N GLY A 112 -10.61 12.13 9.25
CA GLY A 112 -10.45 13.09 10.35
C GLY A 112 -10.85 12.51 11.70
N PHE A 113 -11.93 11.73 11.75
CA PHE A 113 -12.33 11.03 12.97
C PHE A 113 -11.29 9.96 13.37
N GLY A 114 -10.85 9.13 12.43
CA GLY A 114 -9.79 8.15 12.69
C GLY A 114 -8.50 8.82 13.18
N ALA A 115 -8.06 9.89 12.51
CA ALA A 115 -6.89 10.68 12.92
C ALA A 115 -7.06 11.29 14.32
N LYS A 116 -8.27 11.75 14.67
CA LYS A 116 -8.61 12.24 16.02
C LYS A 116 -8.44 11.17 17.08
N VAL A 117 -8.93 9.96 16.83
CA VAL A 117 -8.80 8.86 17.79
C VAL A 117 -7.35 8.42 17.95
N MET A 118 -6.56 8.46 16.87
CA MET A 118 -5.11 8.21 16.87
C MET A 118 -4.26 9.37 17.42
N GLY A 119 -4.87 10.38 18.06
CA GLY A 119 -4.16 11.45 18.77
C GLY A 119 -3.83 12.70 17.95
N THR A 120 -4.25 12.80 16.68
CA THR A 120 -4.08 14.00 15.87
C THR A 120 -5.28 14.94 16.04
N SER A 121 -5.09 16.22 16.34
CA SER A 121 -6.23 17.14 16.46
C SER A 121 -7.02 17.24 15.15
N PHE A 122 -8.34 17.02 15.21
CA PHE A 122 -9.24 17.06 14.04
C PHE A 122 -9.09 18.36 13.24
N ARG A 123 -9.02 19.52 13.91
CA ARG A 123 -8.90 20.82 13.23
C ARG A 123 -7.61 20.93 12.40
N ARG A 124 -6.46 20.51 12.96
CA ARG A 124 -5.18 20.55 12.21
C ARG A 124 -5.19 19.56 11.05
N PHE A 125 -5.77 18.37 11.27
CA PHE A 125 -5.96 17.39 10.20
C PHE A 125 -6.84 17.98 9.09
N ALA A 126 -8.00 18.56 9.43
CA ALA A 126 -8.94 19.10 8.46
C ALA A 126 -8.34 20.20 7.59
N ILE A 127 -7.58 21.14 8.20
CA ILE A 127 -6.89 22.19 7.44
C ILE A 127 -5.90 21.58 6.45
N GLY A 128 -5.03 20.66 6.91
CA GLY A 128 -4.09 19.98 6.03
C GLY A 128 -4.79 19.16 4.94
N PHE A 129 -5.88 18.48 5.28
CA PHE A 129 -6.65 17.64 4.37
C PHE A 129 -7.27 18.44 3.24
N CYS A 130 -7.75 19.67 3.49
CA CYS A 130 -8.21 20.56 2.42
C CYS A 130 -7.13 20.78 1.34
N PHE A 131 -5.88 21.01 1.75
CA PHE A 131 -4.78 21.19 0.80
C PHE A 131 -4.47 19.89 0.05
N VAL A 132 -4.34 18.75 0.76
CA VAL A 132 -4.06 17.46 0.11
C VAL A 132 -5.18 17.08 -0.87
N PHE A 133 -6.44 17.29 -0.50
CA PHE A 133 -7.59 17.02 -1.36
C PHE A 133 -7.66 17.95 -2.58
N LEU A 134 -7.31 19.23 -2.41
CA LEU A 134 -7.23 20.17 -3.53
C LEU A 134 -6.14 19.76 -4.53
N LEU A 135 -4.97 19.34 -4.05
CA LEU A 135 -3.90 18.83 -4.91
C LEU A 135 -4.30 17.51 -5.58
N ALA A 136 -5.02 16.63 -4.89
CA ALA A 136 -5.57 15.40 -5.48
C ALA A 136 -6.62 15.71 -6.56
N THR A 137 -7.47 16.71 -6.33
CA THR A 137 -8.43 17.20 -7.32
C THR A 137 -7.70 17.74 -8.54
N LEU A 138 -6.66 18.57 -8.34
CA LEU A 138 -5.82 19.08 -9.42
C LEU A 138 -5.18 17.95 -10.23
N ALA A 139 -4.66 16.90 -9.58
CA ALA A 139 -4.11 15.74 -10.27
C ALA A 139 -5.14 15.05 -11.17
N TYR A 140 -6.37 14.85 -10.68
CA TYR A 140 -7.46 14.30 -11.49
C TYR A 140 -7.85 15.21 -12.65
N VAL A 141 -7.92 16.53 -12.42
CA VAL A 141 -8.18 17.51 -13.49
C VAL A 141 -7.10 17.39 -14.56
N LEU A 142 -5.83 17.35 -14.21
CA LEU A 142 -4.73 17.23 -15.19
C LEU A 142 -4.82 15.94 -16.01
N THR A 143 -5.14 14.80 -15.38
CA THR A 143 -5.39 13.53 -16.09
C THR A 143 -6.60 13.59 -17.02
N GLY A 144 -7.61 14.40 -16.70
CA GLY A 144 -8.80 14.56 -17.52
C GLY A 144 -8.54 15.20 -18.90
N GLN A 145 -7.40 15.85 -19.12
CA GLN A 145 -7.07 16.43 -20.42
C GLN A 145 -6.97 15.33 -21.48
N VAL A 146 -7.70 15.44 -22.59
CA VAL A 146 -7.73 14.47 -23.69
C VAL A 146 -6.33 14.09 -24.18
N VAL A 147 -5.42 15.05 -24.35
CA VAL A 147 -4.03 14.76 -24.77
C VAL A 147 -3.30 13.91 -23.73
N VAL A 148 -3.40 14.28 -22.46
CA VAL A 148 -2.76 13.59 -21.33
C VAL A 148 -3.30 12.16 -21.19
N LYS A 149 -4.62 12.01 -21.37
CA LYS A 149 -5.31 10.73 -21.38
C LYS A 149 -4.84 9.84 -22.53
N ASN A 150 -4.61 10.40 -23.72
CA ASN A 150 -4.08 9.66 -24.87
C ASN A 150 -2.66 9.12 -24.62
N TYR A 151 -1.83 9.84 -23.85
CA TYR A 151 -0.52 9.35 -23.41
C TYR A 151 -0.59 8.39 -22.20
N ASN A 152 -1.79 8.02 -21.74
CA ASN A 152 -2.02 7.16 -20.56
C ASN A 152 -1.32 7.68 -19.29
N LEU A 153 -1.29 9.00 -19.11
CA LEU A 153 -0.74 9.64 -17.91
C LEU A 153 -1.81 9.69 -16.81
N GLU A 154 -1.86 8.62 -16.04
CA GLU A 154 -2.81 8.40 -14.95
C GLU A 154 -2.70 9.43 -13.81
N TYR A 155 -3.79 9.58 -13.06
CA TYR A 155 -3.91 10.55 -11.94
C TYR A 155 -2.82 10.36 -10.89
N ALA A 156 -2.34 9.13 -10.71
CA ALA A 156 -1.32 8.80 -9.75
C ALA A 156 0.04 9.45 -10.09
N LEU A 157 0.39 9.53 -11.37
CA LEU A 157 1.63 10.17 -11.82
C LEU A 157 1.59 11.68 -11.53
N TRP A 158 0.46 12.33 -11.83
CA TRP A 158 0.27 13.75 -11.54
C TRP A 158 0.24 14.02 -10.04
N ALA A 159 -0.47 13.20 -9.26
CA ALA A 159 -0.55 13.32 -7.81
C ALA A 159 0.85 13.28 -7.17
N LEU A 160 1.66 12.28 -7.55
CA LEU A 160 3.04 12.17 -7.09
C LEU A 160 3.89 13.35 -7.58
N GLY A 161 3.82 13.67 -8.88
CA GLY A 161 4.62 14.73 -9.51
C GLY A 161 4.37 16.11 -8.91
N ILE A 162 3.12 16.48 -8.64
CA ILE A 162 2.75 17.73 -7.96
C ILE A 162 3.32 17.75 -6.55
N GLY A 163 3.16 16.65 -5.79
CA GLY A 163 3.70 16.56 -4.43
C GLY A 163 5.22 16.72 -4.42
N LEU A 164 5.93 16.02 -5.32
CA LEU A 164 7.39 16.09 -5.48
C LEU A 164 7.85 17.50 -5.86
N LEU A 165 7.13 18.16 -6.77
CA LEU A 165 7.45 19.52 -7.18
C LEU A 165 7.36 20.46 -5.98
N ILE A 166 6.30 20.37 -5.19
CA ILE A 166 6.11 21.22 -4.00
C ILE A 166 7.18 20.94 -2.94
N SER A 167 7.39 19.68 -2.56
CA SER A 167 8.33 19.31 -1.50
C SER A 167 9.78 19.65 -1.83
N ASN A 168 10.16 19.63 -3.11
CA ASN A 168 11.53 19.90 -3.56
C ASN A 168 11.80 21.34 -4.01
N THR A 169 10.77 22.18 -4.15
CA THR A 169 10.92 23.61 -4.49
C THR A 169 10.72 24.51 -3.29
N VAL A 170 9.53 24.48 -2.69
CA VAL A 170 9.13 25.35 -1.57
C VAL A 170 9.21 24.64 -0.21
N GLY A 171 9.28 23.31 -0.23
CA GLY A 171 9.23 22.49 0.98
C GLY A 171 7.79 22.32 1.49
N THR A 172 7.57 21.22 2.19
CA THR A 172 6.21 20.85 2.64
C THR A 172 5.80 21.63 3.89
N PRO A 173 4.78 22.51 3.81
CA PRO A 173 4.38 23.34 4.93
C PRO A 173 3.96 22.51 6.14
N GLY A 174 4.35 22.94 7.35
CA GLY A 174 4.03 22.24 8.60
C GLY A 174 2.52 22.05 8.85
N VAL A 175 1.70 22.93 8.27
CA VAL A 175 0.22 22.89 8.37
C VAL A 175 -0.37 21.68 7.64
N ILE A 176 0.30 21.18 6.60
CA ILE A 176 -0.19 20.05 5.80
C ILE A 176 0.18 18.70 6.44
N LYS A 177 1.31 18.66 7.16
CA LYS A 177 1.87 17.43 7.76
C LYS A 177 0.86 16.54 8.51
N PRO A 178 -0.07 17.06 9.34
CA PRO A 178 -1.05 16.23 10.04
C PRO A 178 -1.94 15.38 9.11
N ALA A 179 -2.13 15.81 7.86
CA ALA A 179 -2.96 15.14 6.85
C ALA A 179 -2.17 14.23 5.89
N LEU A 180 -0.84 14.20 5.99
CA LEU A 180 0.02 13.29 5.20
C LEU A 180 -0.04 11.89 5.81
N ARG A 181 -1.18 11.22 5.63
CA ARG A 181 -1.47 9.88 6.20
C ARG A 181 -1.49 8.84 5.09
N THR A 182 -0.37 8.75 4.38
CA THR A 182 -0.17 7.89 3.20
C THR A 182 -0.67 6.46 3.42
N GLU A 183 -0.20 5.79 4.48
CA GLU A 183 -0.58 4.42 4.77
C GLU A 183 -2.07 4.28 5.09
N PHE A 184 -2.62 5.19 5.90
CA PHE A 184 -4.04 5.18 6.24
C PHE A 184 -4.95 5.26 5.00
N TYR A 185 -4.63 6.14 4.05
CA TYR A 185 -5.37 6.27 2.79
C TYR A 185 -5.23 5.02 1.91
N ILE A 186 -4.01 4.51 1.69
CA ILE A 186 -3.76 3.31 0.88
C ILE A 186 -4.46 2.09 1.47
N LYS A 187 -4.28 1.83 2.78
CA LYS A 187 -4.85 0.65 3.44
C LYS A 187 -6.37 0.66 3.36
N THR A 188 -7.00 1.81 3.55
CA THR A 188 -8.46 1.95 3.41
C THR A 188 -8.91 1.69 1.97
N GLY A 189 -8.20 2.25 0.98
CA GLY A 189 -8.47 2.00 -0.43
C GLY A 189 -8.29 0.53 -0.84
N LEU A 190 -7.33 -0.18 -0.23
CA LEU A 190 -7.14 -1.61 -0.43
C LEU A 190 -8.27 -2.42 0.18
N VAL A 191 -8.75 -2.11 1.39
CA VAL A 191 -9.93 -2.77 1.96
C VAL A 191 -11.15 -2.62 1.03
N LEU A 192 -11.34 -1.44 0.44
CA LEU A 192 -12.37 -1.22 -0.59
C LEU A 192 -12.14 -2.05 -1.86
N LEU A 193 -10.88 -2.16 -2.32
CA LEU A 193 -10.50 -3.01 -3.44
C LEU A 193 -10.84 -4.49 -3.17
N GLY A 194 -10.76 -4.94 -1.91
CA GLY A 194 -11.17 -6.29 -1.52
C GLY A 194 -12.58 -6.63 -1.98
N ALA A 195 -13.52 -5.68 -1.90
CA ALA A 195 -14.90 -5.86 -2.41
C ALA A 195 -15.00 -5.89 -3.95
N GLU A 196 -14.01 -5.38 -4.66
CA GLU A 196 -13.93 -5.42 -6.14
C GLU A 196 -13.39 -6.79 -6.63
N VAL A 197 -12.44 -7.37 -5.89
CA VAL A 197 -11.77 -8.62 -6.26
C VAL A 197 -12.54 -9.82 -5.73
N LEU A 198 -13.21 -10.56 -6.62
CA LEU A 198 -13.93 -11.78 -6.26
C LEU A 198 -12.98 -12.89 -5.78
N VAL A 199 -13.44 -13.73 -4.85
CA VAL A 199 -12.69 -14.87 -4.30
C VAL A 199 -12.27 -15.83 -5.41
N SER A 200 -13.07 -16.00 -6.47
CA SER A 200 -12.69 -16.79 -7.64
C SER A 200 -11.40 -16.28 -8.30
N LYS A 201 -11.26 -14.95 -8.45
CA LYS A 201 -10.03 -14.32 -8.94
C LYS A 201 -8.89 -14.49 -7.94
N LEU A 202 -9.14 -14.34 -6.64
CA LEU A 202 -8.13 -14.58 -5.61
C LEU A 202 -7.62 -16.02 -5.60
N ILE A 203 -8.46 -17.02 -5.85
CA ILE A 203 -8.03 -18.42 -5.91
C ILE A 203 -7.18 -18.66 -7.16
N ALA A 204 -7.59 -18.14 -8.31
CA ALA A 204 -6.85 -18.25 -9.57
C ALA A 204 -5.46 -17.58 -9.50
N LEU A 205 -5.38 -16.41 -8.86
CA LEU A 205 -4.14 -15.67 -8.63
C LEU A 205 -3.34 -16.19 -7.42
N GLY A 206 -4.03 -16.82 -6.48
CA GLY A 206 -3.54 -17.09 -5.13
C GLY A 206 -2.41 -18.09 -5.11
N VAL A 207 -2.62 -19.28 -5.68
CA VAL A 207 -1.57 -20.32 -5.68
C VAL A 207 -0.33 -19.86 -6.46
N PRO A 208 -0.43 -19.38 -7.72
CA PRO A 208 0.72 -18.83 -8.44
C PRO A 208 1.39 -17.68 -7.68
N GLY A 209 0.59 -16.76 -7.13
CA GLY A 209 1.07 -15.60 -6.37
C GLY A 209 1.78 -15.98 -5.07
N ILE A 210 1.36 -17.04 -4.38
CA ILE A 210 2.05 -17.60 -3.22
C ILE A 210 3.44 -18.08 -3.63
N PHE A 211 3.59 -18.82 -4.72
CA PHE A 211 4.93 -19.24 -5.16
C PHE A 211 5.81 -18.05 -5.53
N VAL A 212 5.27 -17.07 -6.26
CA VAL A 212 5.99 -15.84 -6.59
C VAL A 212 6.44 -15.11 -5.32
N ALA A 213 5.55 -14.86 -4.36
CA ALA A 213 5.91 -14.12 -3.16
C ALA A 213 6.75 -14.95 -2.16
N TRP A 214 6.35 -16.18 -1.87
CA TRP A 214 6.90 -16.99 -0.76
C TRP A 214 8.16 -17.78 -1.13
N VAL A 215 8.46 -17.98 -2.41
CA VAL A 215 9.75 -18.55 -2.83
C VAL A 215 10.77 -17.45 -3.06
N VAL A 216 10.39 -16.37 -3.74
CA VAL A 216 11.33 -15.29 -4.09
C VAL A 216 11.77 -14.53 -2.85
N THR A 217 10.83 -14.15 -1.97
CA THR A 217 11.12 -13.31 -0.79
C THR A 217 12.24 -13.91 0.10
N PRO A 218 12.17 -15.18 0.56
CA PRO A 218 13.23 -15.75 1.39
C PRO A 218 14.56 -15.89 0.64
N ILE A 219 14.53 -16.23 -0.66
CA ILE A 219 15.75 -16.37 -1.46
C ILE A 219 16.45 -15.02 -1.57
N VAL A 220 15.73 -13.96 -1.90
CA VAL A 220 16.29 -12.60 -1.98
C VAL A 220 16.83 -12.19 -0.62
N LEU A 221 16.02 -12.25 0.45
CA LEU A 221 16.42 -11.84 1.79
C LEU A 221 17.70 -12.53 2.27
N ILE A 222 17.76 -13.87 2.17
CA ILE A 222 18.90 -14.65 2.65
C ILE A 222 20.12 -14.37 1.78
N SER A 223 19.97 -14.34 0.46
CA SER A 223 21.08 -14.14 -0.47
C SER A 223 21.67 -12.75 -0.33
N THR A 224 20.84 -11.70 -0.22
CA THR A 224 21.30 -10.32 -0.05
C THR A 224 21.93 -10.12 1.32
N TYR A 225 21.37 -10.70 2.39
CA TYR A 225 21.98 -10.61 3.71
C TYR A 225 23.38 -11.24 3.71
N ILE A 226 23.52 -12.46 3.15
CA ILE A 226 24.81 -13.14 3.03
C ILE A 226 25.79 -12.33 2.18
N PHE A 227 25.32 -11.77 1.06
CA PHE A 227 26.14 -10.92 0.19
C PHE A 227 26.64 -9.66 0.93
N GLY A 228 25.76 -8.97 1.65
CA GLY A 228 26.10 -7.81 2.46
C GLY A 228 27.10 -8.12 3.58
N GLN A 229 26.99 -9.30 4.20
CA GLN A 229 27.91 -9.73 5.26
C GLN A 229 29.26 -10.21 4.74
N LYS A 230 29.26 -11.10 3.73
CA LYS A 230 30.48 -11.80 3.29
C LYS A 230 31.24 -11.05 2.20
N VAL A 231 30.54 -10.38 1.29
CA VAL A 231 31.15 -9.70 0.13
C VAL A 231 31.37 -8.22 0.41
N LEU A 232 30.30 -7.49 0.75
CA LEU A 232 30.40 -6.05 1.02
C LEU A 232 31.00 -5.74 2.40
N LYS A 233 30.99 -6.71 3.31
CA LYS A 233 31.47 -6.57 4.69
C LYS A 233 30.86 -5.34 5.34
N MET A 234 29.53 -5.30 5.40
CA MET A 234 28.80 -4.25 6.10
C MET A 234 29.10 -4.30 7.60
N GLU A 235 29.48 -3.16 8.17
CA GLU A 235 29.83 -3.06 9.59
C GLU A 235 28.63 -3.32 10.49
N SER A 236 27.48 -2.72 10.15
CA SER A 236 26.23 -2.94 10.87
C SER A 236 25.47 -4.14 10.29
N LYS A 237 25.32 -5.17 11.12
CA LYS A 237 24.49 -6.34 10.78
C LYS A 237 23.02 -5.97 10.71
N SER A 238 22.52 -5.16 11.66
CA SER A 238 21.13 -4.73 11.73
C SER A 238 20.76 -3.92 10.49
N LEU A 239 21.60 -2.96 10.07
CA LEU A 239 21.38 -2.20 8.85
C LEU A 239 21.29 -3.10 7.62
N ASN A 240 22.21 -4.08 7.46
CA ASN A 240 22.17 -5.03 6.36
C ASN A 240 20.87 -5.86 6.37
N MET A 241 20.44 -6.33 7.54
CA MET A 241 19.20 -7.09 7.68
C MET A 241 17.97 -6.26 7.32
N VAL A 242 17.89 -5.02 7.83
CA VAL A 242 16.78 -4.11 7.56
C VAL A 242 16.70 -3.78 6.06
N ILE A 243 17.82 -3.48 5.42
CA ILE A 243 17.87 -3.21 3.97
C ILE A 243 17.49 -4.46 3.16
N SER A 244 18.00 -5.64 3.55
CA SER A 244 17.67 -6.90 2.89
C SER A 244 16.19 -7.26 3.01
N ALA A 245 15.58 -7.06 4.19
CA ALA A 245 14.17 -7.32 4.42
C ALA A 245 13.26 -6.29 3.73
N ASP A 246 13.67 -5.02 3.72
CA ASP A 246 12.98 -3.94 3.02
C ASP A 246 12.79 -4.27 1.54
N MET A 247 13.88 -4.54 0.82
CA MET A 247 13.85 -4.80 -0.63
C MET A 247 13.23 -6.14 -1.04
N SER A 248 13.15 -7.11 -0.12
CA SER A 248 12.73 -8.49 -0.45
C SER A 248 11.25 -8.74 -0.17
N VAL A 249 10.62 -7.91 0.65
CA VAL A 249 9.23 -8.10 1.10
C VAL A 249 8.34 -6.98 0.55
N CYS A 250 8.13 -5.91 1.32
CA CYS A 250 7.14 -4.88 1.02
C CYS A 250 7.64 -3.46 1.33
N GLY A 251 8.96 -3.29 1.41
CA GLY A 251 9.59 -2.03 1.77
C GLY A 251 9.40 -1.68 3.25
N VAL A 252 8.89 -0.47 3.48
CA VAL A 252 8.86 0.21 4.77
C VAL A 252 8.28 -0.63 5.91
N SER A 253 7.15 -1.33 5.72
CA SER A 253 6.55 -2.12 6.79
C SER A 253 7.43 -3.31 7.21
N ALA A 254 8.14 -3.92 6.25
CA ALA A 254 9.11 -4.98 6.53
C ALA A 254 10.38 -4.43 7.17
N ALA A 255 10.83 -3.24 6.76
CA ALA A 255 11.96 -2.54 7.39
C ALA A 255 11.67 -2.23 8.86
N ILE A 256 10.49 -1.66 9.17
CA ILE A 256 10.07 -1.34 10.55
C ILE A 256 9.98 -2.61 11.39
N ALA A 257 9.33 -3.65 10.85
CA ALA A 257 9.24 -4.93 11.55
C ALA A 257 10.64 -5.48 11.79
N THR A 258 11.43 -5.76 10.77
CA THR A 258 12.75 -6.36 10.97
C THR A 258 13.70 -5.52 11.81
N ALA A 259 13.65 -4.19 11.72
CA ALA A 259 14.37 -3.28 12.62
C ALA A 259 14.03 -3.52 14.10
N ALA A 260 12.74 -3.68 14.42
CA ALA A 260 12.32 -4.03 15.77
C ALA A 260 12.69 -5.46 16.18
N ALA A 261 12.85 -6.39 15.23
CA ALA A 261 13.26 -7.77 15.51
C ALA A 261 14.77 -7.90 15.76
N CYS A 262 15.57 -7.10 15.04
CA CYS A 262 17.02 -7.12 15.14
C CYS A 262 17.59 -5.96 15.98
N LYS A 263 16.74 -5.24 16.71
CA LYS A 263 17.10 -4.08 17.55
C LYS A 263 17.94 -3.04 16.79
N ALA A 264 17.57 -2.75 15.54
CA ALA A 264 18.27 -1.77 14.72
C ALA A 264 18.14 -0.35 15.30
N LYS A 265 19.10 0.51 14.98
CA LYS A 265 19.03 1.92 15.36
C LYS A 265 17.97 2.66 14.53
N LYS A 266 17.34 3.68 15.08
CA LYS A 266 16.33 4.51 14.37
C LYS A 266 16.91 5.16 13.12
N GLU A 267 18.18 5.53 13.13
CA GLU A 267 18.87 6.11 11.97
C GLU A 267 19.05 5.07 10.86
N GLU A 268 19.33 3.81 11.21
CA GLU A 268 19.45 2.71 10.25
C GLU A 268 18.12 2.40 9.58
N LEU A 269 17.04 2.38 10.37
CA LEU A 269 15.68 2.24 9.84
C LEU A 269 15.32 3.40 8.91
N SER A 270 15.58 4.65 9.34
CA SER A 270 15.30 5.84 8.54
C SER A 270 16.08 5.84 7.23
N PHE A 271 17.34 5.39 7.28
CA PHE A 271 18.21 5.23 6.11
C PHE A 271 17.65 4.19 5.13
N ALA A 272 17.26 3.01 5.62
CA ALA A 272 16.68 1.95 4.79
C ALA A 272 15.37 2.39 4.12
N ILE A 273 14.48 3.05 4.87
CA ILE A 273 13.23 3.62 4.36
C ILE A 273 13.52 4.64 3.25
N GLY A 274 14.51 5.51 3.44
CA GLY A 274 14.91 6.50 2.43
C GLY A 274 15.38 5.87 1.12
N LEU A 275 16.19 4.81 1.18
CA LEU A 275 16.58 4.04 0.00
C LEU A 275 15.36 3.38 -0.66
N SER A 276 14.51 2.74 0.16
CA SER A 276 13.29 2.04 -0.28
C SER A 276 12.37 2.90 -1.11
N LEU A 277 11.97 4.06 -0.56
CA LEU A 277 11.06 4.99 -1.22
C LEU A 277 11.60 5.46 -2.57
N SER A 278 12.92 5.59 -2.66
CA SER A 278 13.58 6.18 -3.82
C SER A 278 13.62 5.24 -4.99
N PHE A 279 13.99 3.98 -4.75
CA PHE A 279 13.88 2.94 -5.75
C PHE A 279 12.42 2.65 -6.09
N THR A 280 11.53 2.65 -5.10
CA THR A 280 10.09 2.47 -5.31
C THR A 280 9.53 3.50 -6.28
N VAL A 281 9.82 4.79 -6.11
CA VAL A 281 9.37 5.84 -7.03
C VAL A 281 9.90 5.63 -8.45
N ILE A 282 11.19 5.30 -8.59
CA ILE A 282 11.80 5.02 -9.90
C ILE A 282 11.12 3.81 -10.55
N MET A 283 11.02 2.70 -9.84
CA MET A 283 10.47 1.44 -10.34
C MET A 283 9.00 1.57 -10.70
N MET A 284 8.22 2.31 -9.91
CA MET A 284 6.81 2.59 -10.19
C MET A 284 6.61 3.27 -11.54
N ILE A 285 7.53 4.15 -11.95
CA ILE A 285 7.44 4.86 -13.23
C ILE A 285 8.05 4.03 -14.35
N VAL A 286 9.22 3.42 -14.12
CA VAL A 286 10.03 2.78 -15.16
C VAL A 286 9.50 1.39 -15.53
N LEU A 287 9.11 0.56 -14.56
CA LEU A 287 8.70 -0.83 -14.86
C LEU A 287 7.47 -0.93 -15.77
N PRO A 288 6.37 -0.18 -15.57
CA PRO A 288 5.24 -0.23 -16.48
C PRO A 288 5.62 0.11 -17.92
N GLN A 289 6.56 1.05 -18.12
CA GLN A 289 7.03 1.42 -19.45
C GLN A 289 7.83 0.30 -20.10
N ILE A 290 8.70 -0.37 -19.33
CA ILE A 290 9.45 -1.55 -19.80
C ILE A 290 8.48 -2.66 -20.22
N ILE A 291 7.49 -2.98 -19.37
CA ILE A 291 6.48 -4.02 -19.62
C ILE A 291 5.71 -3.74 -20.91
N LYS A 292 5.27 -2.49 -21.11
CA LYS A 292 4.61 -2.07 -22.36
C LYS A 292 5.53 -2.16 -23.57
N ALA A 293 6.78 -1.71 -23.44
CA ALA A 293 7.75 -1.68 -24.53
C ALA A 293 8.11 -3.09 -25.03
N VAL A 294 8.15 -4.09 -24.14
CA VAL A 294 8.42 -5.49 -24.51
C VAL A 294 7.16 -6.29 -24.85
N GLY A 295 5.97 -5.68 -24.79
CA GLY A 295 4.70 -6.33 -25.13
C GLY A 295 4.29 -7.44 -24.16
N MET A 296 4.65 -7.34 -22.89
CA MET A 296 4.35 -8.35 -21.87
C MET A 296 2.84 -8.33 -21.51
N SER A 297 2.26 -9.51 -21.25
CA SER A 297 0.84 -9.65 -20.90
C SER A 297 0.51 -8.92 -19.59
N GLU A 298 -0.74 -8.47 -19.42
CA GLU A 298 -1.18 -7.79 -18.18
C GLU A 298 -1.00 -8.66 -16.93
N VAL A 299 -1.21 -9.98 -17.04
CA VAL A 299 -1.04 -10.90 -15.92
C VAL A 299 0.45 -11.05 -15.55
N LEU A 300 1.33 -11.32 -16.52
CA LEU A 300 2.76 -11.45 -16.24
C LEU A 300 3.37 -10.12 -15.77
N GLY A 301 3.01 -9.02 -16.42
CA GLY A 301 3.44 -7.67 -16.06
C GLY A 301 2.94 -7.28 -14.67
N GLY A 302 1.66 -7.49 -14.40
CA GLY A 302 1.08 -7.28 -13.07
C GLY A 302 1.76 -8.13 -12.00
N ALA A 303 2.04 -9.40 -12.29
CA ALA A 303 2.72 -10.28 -11.35
C ALA A 303 4.15 -9.81 -11.04
N TRP A 304 4.87 -9.35 -12.06
CA TRP A 304 6.21 -8.82 -11.90
C TRP A 304 6.22 -7.51 -11.10
N LEU A 305 5.29 -6.58 -11.36
CA LEU A 305 5.12 -5.37 -10.55
C LEU A 305 4.81 -5.70 -9.09
N GLY A 306 3.87 -6.63 -8.88
CA GLY A 306 3.41 -7.04 -7.55
C GLY A 306 4.50 -7.66 -6.69
N GLY A 307 5.42 -8.44 -7.27
CA GLY A 307 6.51 -9.03 -6.53
C GLY A 307 7.74 -8.12 -6.32
N THR A 308 7.88 -7.02 -7.07
CA THR A 308 9.13 -6.22 -7.09
C THR A 308 9.03 -4.78 -6.61
N ILE A 309 7.86 -4.13 -6.70
CA ILE A 309 7.74 -2.74 -6.22
C ILE A 309 7.48 -2.75 -4.72
N ASP A 310 8.36 -2.13 -3.94
CA ASP A 310 8.38 -2.23 -2.48
C ASP A 310 7.44 -1.24 -1.76
N SER A 311 6.23 -1.06 -2.32
CA SER A 311 5.15 -0.31 -1.70
C SER A 311 3.82 -0.73 -2.28
N THR A 312 2.87 -1.08 -1.41
CA THR A 312 1.53 -1.51 -1.86
C THR A 312 0.81 -0.39 -2.62
N GLY A 313 1.02 0.87 -2.23
CA GLY A 313 0.49 2.02 -2.98
C GLY A 313 1.11 2.15 -4.36
N ALA A 314 2.44 2.11 -4.44
CA ALA A 314 3.15 2.26 -5.71
C ALA A 314 2.87 1.11 -6.68
N VAL A 315 2.75 -0.13 -6.18
CA VAL A 315 2.31 -1.29 -6.97
C VAL A 315 0.94 -1.04 -7.59
N ALA A 316 -0.01 -0.51 -6.81
CA ALA A 316 -1.35 -0.21 -7.31
C ALA A 316 -1.30 0.83 -8.43
N VAL A 317 -0.44 1.86 -8.32
CA VAL A 317 -0.21 2.85 -9.41
C VAL A 317 0.32 2.17 -10.65
N ALA A 318 1.43 1.46 -10.51
CA ALA A 318 2.12 0.83 -11.61
C ALA A 318 1.20 -0.16 -12.33
N GLY A 319 0.38 -0.88 -11.57
CA GLY A 319 -0.65 -1.77 -12.11
C GLY A 319 -1.73 -1.03 -12.89
N VAL A 320 -2.28 0.08 -12.37
CA VAL A 320 -3.26 0.91 -13.10
C VAL A 320 -2.69 1.40 -14.43
N MET A 321 -1.41 1.76 -14.47
CA MET A 321 -0.76 2.18 -15.71
C MET A 321 -0.72 1.09 -16.78
N LEU A 322 -0.82 -0.19 -16.41
CA LEU A 322 -0.86 -1.33 -17.33
C LEU A 322 -2.28 -1.75 -17.70
N GLY A 323 -3.24 -1.66 -16.78
CA GLY A 323 -4.63 -2.07 -16.99
C GLY A 323 -5.31 -2.51 -15.70
N ASP A 324 -6.64 -2.65 -15.73
CA ASP A 324 -7.41 -3.07 -14.55
C ASP A 324 -7.06 -4.52 -14.13
N THR A 325 -6.77 -5.42 -15.07
CA THR A 325 -6.34 -6.80 -14.78
C THR A 325 -4.94 -6.83 -14.20
N ALA A 326 -4.00 -6.10 -14.80
CA ALA A 326 -2.63 -5.97 -14.27
C ALA A 326 -2.62 -5.40 -12.83
N LYS A 327 -3.45 -4.39 -12.55
CA LYS A 327 -3.65 -3.84 -11.20
C LYS A 327 -4.16 -4.88 -10.21
N ASP A 328 -5.21 -5.63 -10.56
CA ASP A 328 -5.78 -6.65 -9.68
C ASP A 328 -4.74 -7.76 -9.38
N VAL A 329 -3.99 -8.21 -10.40
CA VAL A 329 -2.90 -9.19 -10.24
C VAL A 329 -1.80 -8.63 -9.34
N ALA A 330 -1.30 -7.43 -9.65
CA ALA A 330 -0.17 -6.81 -8.95
C ALA A 330 -0.47 -6.60 -7.47
N VAL A 331 -1.64 -6.04 -7.16
CA VAL A 331 -2.07 -5.83 -5.78
C VAL A 331 -2.30 -7.16 -5.07
N THR A 332 -2.89 -8.15 -5.73
CA THR A 332 -3.10 -9.48 -5.13
C THR A 332 -1.79 -10.14 -4.74
N ILE A 333 -0.80 -10.18 -5.64
CA ILE A 333 0.53 -10.75 -5.33
C ILE A 333 1.19 -9.97 -4.19
N LYS A 334 1.14 -8.63 -4.22
CA LYS A 334 1.74 -7.83 -3.13
C LYS A 334 1.05 -8.07 -1.79
N MET A 335 -0.28 -8.24 -1.78
CA MET A 335 -1.02 -8.57 -0.55
C MET A 335 -0.65 -9.95 0.00
N ILE A 336 -0.43 -10.94 -0.87
CA ILE A 336 0.10 -12.25 -0.48
C ILE A 336 1.51 -12.12 0.11
N GLN A 337 2.34 -11.24 -0.44
CA GLN A 337 3.68 -10.95 0.09
C GLN A 337 3.61 -10.23 1.45
N ASN A 338 2.65 -9.33 1.66
CA ASN A 338 2.46 -8.64 2.94
C ASN A 338 2.15 -9.62 4.11
N ILE A 339 1.55 -10.78 3.82
CA ILE A 339 1.35 -11.85 4.82
C ILE A 339 2.69 -12.34 5.40
N LEU A 340 3.77 -12.32 4.60
CA LEU A 340 5.09 -12.77 5.03
C LEU A 340 5.76 -11.84 6.03
N ILE A 341 5.32 -10.59 6.20
CA ILE A 341 6.00 -9.62 7.09
C ILE A 341 6.13 -10.17 8.51
N GLY A 342 5.05 -10.74 9.06
CA GLY A 342 5.06 -11.34 10.39
C GLY A 342 5.99 -12.55 10.48
N VAL A 343 5.96 -13.42 9.46
CA VAL A 343 6.79 -14.63 9.38
C VAL A 343 8.28 -14.27 9.26
N THR A 344 8.61 -13.35 8.36
CA THR A 344 9.96 -12.84 8.13
C THR A 344 10.51 -12.19 9.39
N ALA A 345 9.73 -11.33 10.05
CA ALA A 345 10.18 -10.67 11.26
C ALA A 345 10.43 -11.65 12.41
N PHE A 346 9.59 -12.68 12.55
CA PHE A 346 9.82 -13.76 13.50
C PHE A 346 11.09 -14.56 13.17
N GLY A 347 11.28 -14.93 11.90
CA GLY A 347 12.50 -15.61 11.45
C GLY A 347 13.77 -14.79 11.71
N VAL A 348 13.72 -13.48 11.46
CA VAL A 348 14.81 -12.55 11.78
C VAL A 348 15.06 -12.49 13.28
N ALA A 349 14.02 -12.41 14.11
CA ALA A 349 14.16 -12.41 15.57
C ALA A 349 14.82 -13.70 16.09
N VAL A 350 14.37 -14.86 15.59
CA VAL A 350 14.96 -16.17 15.93
C VAL A 350 16.43 -16.22 15.52
N TYR A 351 16.75 -15.77 14.30
CA TYR A 351 18.13 -15.70 13.83
C TYR A 351 19.00 -14.78 14.69
N TRP A 352 18.48 -13.62 15.08
CA TRP A 352 19.21 -12.64 15.87
C TRP A 352 19.60 -13.19 17.24
N VAL A 353 18.62 -13.72 17.97
CA VAL A 353 18.81 -14.28 19.32
C VAL A 353 19.67 -15.55 19.29
N SER A 354 19.56 -16.37 18.25
CA SER A 354 20.27 -17.66 18.19
C SER A 354 21.70 -17.54 17.67
N PHE A 355 21.99 -16.60 16.77
CA PHE A 355 23.24 -16.59 16.01
C PHE A 355 23.98 -15.24 15.99
N VAL A 356 23.32 -14.11 16.28
CA VAL A 356 23.96 -12.78 16.23
C VAL A 356 24.29 -12.27 17.61
N GLU A 357 23.31 -12.19 18.50
CA GLU A 357 23.43 -11.79 19.90
C GLU A 357 23.09 -12.99 20.79
N LYS A 358 24.08 -13.87 20.97
CA LYS A 358 23.96 -15.01 21.89
C LYS A 358 24.06 -14.52 23.33
N ASP A 359 22.98 -13.93 23.82
CA ASP A 359 22.83 -13.58 25.23
C ASP A 359 21.89 -14.59 25.89
N GLU A 360 22.37 -15.33 26.88
CA GLU A 360 21.60 -16.36 27.59
C GLU A 360 20.39 -15.78 28.33
N THR A 361 20.38 -14.47 28.56
CA THR A 361 19.27 -13.75 29.20
C THR A 361 18.21 -13.23 28.20
N SER A 362 18.46 -13.33 26.89
CA SER A 362 17.53 -12.83 25.88
C SER A 362 16.30 -13.74 25.75
N THR A 363 15.12 -13.15 25.96
CA THR A 363 13.83 -13.83 25.82
C THR A 363 13.66 -14.36 24.39
N ARG A 364 13.36 -15.65 24.26
CA ARG A 364 13.09 -16.25 22.94
C ARG A 364 11.87 -15.57 22.30
N PRO A 365 11.90 -15.26 21.00
CA PRO A 365 10.76 -14.68 20.31
C PRO A 365 9.57 -15.63 20.36
N GLN A 366 8.40 -15.10 20.69
CA GLN A 366 7.17 -15.87 20.78
C GLN A 366 6.47 -15.94 19.42
N VAL A 367 5.79 -17.04 19.13
CA VAL A 367 4.98 -17.18 17.89
C VAL A 367 3.88 -16.11 17.79
N SER A 368 3.40 -15.60 18.94
CA SER A 368 2.47 -14.46 19.03
C SER A 368 3.00 -13.19 18.35
N GLU A 369 4.31 -13.06 18.17
CA GLU A 369 4.94 -11.96 17.48
C GLU A 369 4.61 -11.91 15.98
N ILE A 370 4.36 -13.08 15.36
CA ILE A 370 3.90 -13.16 13.96
C ILE A 370 2.59 -12.41 13.81
N TRP A 371 1.61 -12.68 14.68
CA TRP A 371 0.31 -12.01 14.68
C TRP A 371 0.45 -10.52 14.98
N ARG A 372 1.31 -10.16 15.95
CA ARG A 372 1.56 -8.76 16.32
C ARG A 372 2.14 -7.95 15.15
N ARG A 373 2.94 -8.56 14.27
CA ARG A 373 3.60 -7.86 13.15
C ARG A 373 2.90 -8.04 11.80
N PHE A 374 1.97 -8.99 11.71
CA PHE A 374 1.11 -9.17 10.56
C PHE A 374 0.36 -7.86 10.24
N PRO A 375 0.19 -7.43 8.98
CA PRO A 375 -0.58 -6.24 8.64
C PRO A 375 -2.08 -6.53 8.70
N LYS A 376 -2.79 -5.92 9.66
CA LYS A 376 -4.18 -6.31 9.97
C LYS A 376 -5.11 -5.94 8.84
N PHE A 377 -4.82 -4.87 8.09
CA PHE A 377 -5.65 -4.43 6.97
C PHE A 377 -5.81 -5.49 5.87
N VAL A 378 -4.88 -6.46 5.76
CA VAL A 378 -4.99 -7.62 4.86
C VAL A 378 -6.22 -8.47 5.22
N LEU A 379 -6.57 -8.59 6.52
CA LEU A 379 -7.80 -9.25 6.94
C LEU A 379 -9.05 -8.51 6.44
N GLY A 380 -9.00 -7.17 6.43
CA GLY A 380 -10.08 -6.35 5.86
C GLY A 380 -10.25 -6.59 4.37
N PHE A 381 -9.16 -6.64 3.62
CA PHE A 381 -9.18 -6.97 2.19
C PHE A 381 -9.79 -8.36 1.94
N ILE A 382 -9.29 -9.39 2.62
CA ILE A 382 -9.77 -10.78 2.47
C ILE A 382 -11.23 -10.89 2.91
N GLY A 383 -11.59 -10.29 4.06
CA GLY A 383 -12.95 -10.28 4.59
C GLY A 383 -13.94 -9.60 3.65
N ALA A 384 -13.59 -8.44 3.10
CA ALA A 384 -14.40 -7.76 2.08
C ALA A 384 -14.56 -8.63 0.83
N SER A 385 -13.49 -9.25 0.33
CA SER A 385 -13.56 -10.15 -0.82
C SER A 385 -14.48 -11.34 -0.57
N ILE A 386 -14.37 -12.01 0.58
CA ILE A 386 -15.23 -13.14 0.94
C ILE A 386 -16.69 -12.70 1.00
N ILE A 387 -17.00 -11.65 1.77
CA ILE A 387 -18.38 -11.17 1.96
C ILE A 387 -19.00 -10.82 0.60
N PHE A 388 -18.34 -10.00 -0.21
CA PHE A 388 -18.89 -9.57 -1.48
C PHE A 388 -18.95 -10.68 -2.53
N SER A 389 -18.07 -11.68 -2.45
CA SER A 389 -18.16 -12.87 -3.31
C SER A 389 -19.34 -13.77 -2.94
N LEU A 390 -19.61 -13.94 -1.64
CA LEU A 390 -20.78 -14.68 -1.17
C LEU A 390 -22.09 -13.98 -1.56
N ILE A 391 -22.12 -12.65 -1.54
CA ILE A 391 -23.26 -11.88 -2.06
C ILE A 391 -23.38 -12.09 -3.57
N TYR A 392 -22.27 -11.94 -4.31
CA TYR A 392 -22.25 -12.12 -5.77
C TYR A 392 -22.74 -13.51 -6.22
N SER A 393 -22.50 -14.56 -5.43
CA SER A 393 -22.94 -15.92 -5.76
C SER A 393 -24.44 -16.20 -5.56
N GLN A 394 -25.22 -15.28 -4.98
CA GLN A 394 -26.63 -15.53 -4.64
C GLN A 394 -27.63 -15.36 -5.79
N GLY A 395 -27.20 -14.86 -6.95
CA GLY A 395 -28.04 -14.75 -8.16
C GLY A 395 -27.83 -13.44 -8.92
N GLU A 396 -28.49 -13.30 -10.08
CA GLU A 396 -28.31 -12.16 -11.00
C GLU A 396 -28.60 -10.79 -10.35
N THR A 397 -29.63 -10.71 -9.50
CA THR A 397 -29.95 -9.48 -8.75
C THR A 397 -28.77 -9.07 -7.85
N SER A 398 -28.20 -10.02 -7.11
CA SER A 398 -27.06 -9.75 -6.22
C SER A 398 -25.79 -9.41 -6.98
N GLN A 399 -25.55 -10.03 -8.15
CA GLN A 399 -24.44 -9.67 -9.04
C GLN A 399 -24.57 -8.22 -9.50
N THR A 400 -25.76 -7.85 -9.97
CA THR A 400 -26.06 -6.50 -10.41
C THR A 400 -25.78 -5.50 -9.28
N MET A 401 -26.31 -5.74 -8.07
CA MET A 401 -26.07 -4.87 -6.91
C MET A 401 -24.58 -4.69 -6.57
N VAL A 402 -23.81 -5.77 -6.60
CA VAL A 402 -22.37 -5.73 -6.33
C VAL A 402 -21.64 -4.93 -7.40
N ASP A 403 -21.95 -5.13 -8.68
CA ASP A 403 -21.29 -4.41 -9.78
C ASP A 403 -21.62 -2.92 -9.81
N SER A 404 -22.84 -2.58 -9.36
CA SER A 404 -23.28 -1.21 -9.14
C SER A 404 -22.44 -0.51 -8.07
N MET A 405 -22.25 -1.20 -6.94
CA MET A 405 -21.46 -0.71 -5.83
C MET A 405 -20.00 -0.53 -6.26
N LYS A 406 -19.45 -1.50 -6.99
CA LYS A 406 -18.10 -1.45 -7.58
C LYS A 406 -17.90 -0.20 -8.42
N GLY A 407 -18.78 0.05 -9.38
CA GLY A 407 -18.67 1.17 -10.31
C GLY A 407 -18.83 2.53 -9.64
N ASP A 408 -19.94 2.72 -8.92
CA ASP A 408 -20.40 4.04 -8.49
C ASP A 408 -19.86 4.47 -7.12
N CYS A 409 -19.40 3.53 -6.29
CA CYS A 409 -18.91 3.82 -4.94
C CYS A 409 -17.46 3.41 -4.75
N THR A 410 -17.16 2.11 -4.72
CA THR A 410 -15.83 1.62 -4.32
C THR A 410 -14.73 2.08 -5.27
N LYS A 411 -14.93 1.99 -6.60
CA LYS A 411 -13.96 2.51 -7.59
C LYS A 411 -13.75 4.02 -7.46
N VAL A 412 -14.78 4.77 -7.03
CA VAL A 412 -14.68 6.21 -6.81
C VAL A 412 -13.85 6.52 -5.58
N PHE A 413 -14.26 6.04 -4.41
CA PHE A 413 -13.57 6.27 -3.14
C PHE A 413 -12.15 5.71 -3.14
N ARG A 414 -11.95 4.48 -3.62
CA ARG A 414 -10.62 3.87 -3.75
C ARG A 414 -9.68 4.75 -4.58
N GLY A 415 -10.15 5.23 -5.72
CA GLY A 415 -9.33 6.11 -6.56
C GLY A 415 -8.98 7.41 -5.84
N TRP A 416 -9.91 8.02 -5.10
CA TRP A 416 -9.62 9.21 -4.30
C TRP A 416 -8.61 8.92 -3.20
N PHE A 417 -8.76 7.81 -2.48
CA PHE A 417 -7.86 7.44 -1.39
C PHE A 417 -6.46 7.15 -1.90
N PHE A 418 -6.34 6.46 -3.03
CA PHE A 418 -5.06 6.25 -3.70
C PHE A 418 -4.46 7.58 -4.15
N CYS A 419 -5.24 8.48 -4.77
CA CYS A 419 -4.75 9.80 -5.17
C CYS A 419 -4.25 10.65 -3.98
N LEU A 420 -5.01 10.71 -2.88
CA LEU A 420 -4.61 11.39 -1.64
C LEU A 420 -3.30 10.83 -1.09
N ALA A 421 -3.14 9.50 -1.14
CA ALA A 421 -1.90 8.87 -0.73
C ALA A 421 -0.73 9.25 -1.64
N PHE A 422 -0.91 9.28 -2.96
CA PHE A 422 0.19 9.62 -3.89
C PHE A 422 0.61 11.09 -3.78
N VAL A 423 -0.36 12.00 -3.58
CA VAL A 423 -0.05 13.39 -3.22
C VAL A 423 0.76 13.43 -1.93
N SER A 424 0.35 12.66 -0.91
CA SER A 424 1.04 12.62 0.38
C SER A 424 2.47 12.10 0.23
N ILE A 425 2.69 11.00 -0.50
CA ILE A 425 4.02 10.45 -0.82
C ILE A 425 4.90 11.52 -1.48
N GLY A 426 4.38 12.21 -2.49
CA GLY A 426 5.15 13.26 -3.18
C GLY A 426 5.54 14.39 -2.24
N LEU A 427 4.61 14.85 -1.39
CA LEU A 427 4.84 15.89 -0.40
C LEU A 427 5.80 15.45 0.72
N GLU A 428 5.92 14.16 1.00
CA GLU A 428 6.87 13.63 2.00
C GLU A 428 8.26 13.36 1.40
N THR A 429 8.38 13.27 0.07
CA THR A 429 9.62 12.87 -0.61
C THR A 429 10.54 14.06 -0.91
N ASN A 430 11.72 14.11 -0.27
CA ASN A 430 12.75 15.14 -0.50
C ASN A 430 14.01 14.54 -1.14
N PHE A 431 14.31 14.93 -2.38
CA PHE A 431 15.48 14.47 -3.13
C PHE A 431 16.81 14.90 -2.52
N ARG A 432 16.85 16.02 -1.79
CA ARG A 432 18.08 16.44 -1.09
C ARG A 432 18.40 15.53 0.09
N ASP A 433 17.38 15.10 0.81
CA ASP A 433 17.57 14.15 1.92
C ASP A 433 17.88 12.76 1.37
N LEU A 434 17.24 12.35 0.28
CA LEU A 434 17.62 11.16 -0.48
C LEU A 434 19.08 11.19 -0.95
N ALA A 435 19.53 12.28 -1.57
CA ALA A 435 20.89 12.39 -2.08
C ALA A 435 21.96 12.27 -0.98
N LYS A 436 21.64 12.61 0.27
CA LYS A 436 22.54 12.37 1.42
C LYS A 436 22.68 10.87 1.71
N PHE A 437 21.58 10.12 1.61
CA PHE A 437 21.58 8.67 1.84
C PHE A 437 22.28 7.88 0.72
N LEU A 438 22.25 8.38 -0.52
CA LEU A 438 22.94 7.78 -1.67
C LEU A 438 24.47 7.91 -1.63
N LYS A 439 25.06 8.64 -0.67
CA LYS A 439 26.52 8.79 -0.54
C LYS A 439 27.22 7.61 0.13
N GLY A 440 26.47 6.67 0.74
CA GLY A 440 27.03 5.44 1.29
C GLY A 440 27.20 4.37 0.21
N SER A 441 28.45 4.05 -0.18
CA SER A 441 28.70 3.11 -1.28
C SER A 441 28.19 1.70 -1.00
N LYS A 442 28.43 1.15 0.21
CA LYS A 442 28.06 -0.25 0.51
C LYS A 442 26.55 -0.51 0.60
N PRO A 443 25.75 0.27 1.37
CA PRO A 443 24.31 0.02 1.46
C PRO A 443 23.59 0.22 0.12
N LEU A 444 24.03 1.20 -0.69
CA LEU A 444 23.49 1.42 -2.02
C LEU A 444 23.82 0.25 -2.97
N ILE A 445 25.07 -0.24 -2.96
CA ILE A 445 25.45 -1.42 -3.76
C ILE A 445 24.62 -2.63 -3.34
N LEU A 446 24.42 -2.85 -2.04
CA LEU A 446 23.57 -3.93 -1.54
C LEU A 446 22.16 -3.82 -2.12
N TYR A 447 21.56 -2.62 -2.05
CA TYR A 447 20.22 -2.37 -2.56
C TYR A 447 20.13 -2.61 -4.06
N VAL A 448 21.04 -2.06 -4.86
CA VAL A 448 21.03 -2.22 -6.33
C VAL A 448 21.19 -3.68 -6.73
N VAL A 449 22.17 -4.39 -6.15
CA VAL A 449 22.42 -5.80 -6.47
C VAL A 449 21.25 -6.67 -6.04
N GLY A 450 20.74 -6.45 -4.82
CA GLY A 450 19.61 -7.19 -4.30
C GLY A 450 18.32 -6.94 -5.06
N GLN A 451 18.05 -5.68 -5.46
CA GLN A 451 16.89 -5.35 -6.27
C GLN A 451 16.99 -5.90 -7.69
N SER A 452 18.19 -5.94 -8.26
CA SER A 452 18.43 -6.59 -9.55
C SER A 452 18.15 -8.09 -9.48
N LEU A 453 18.59 -8.75 -8.39
CA LEU A 453 18.26 -10.15 -8.12
C LEU A 453 16.75 -10.34 -7.95
N ASN A 454 16.09 -9.48 -7.17
CA ASN A 454 14.66 -9.53 -6.95
C ASN A 454 13.87 -9.38 -8.26
N LEU A 455 14.27 -8.42 -9.10
CA LEU A 455 13.67 -8.19 -10.42
C LEU A 455 13.79 -9.42 -11.32
N ALA A 456 14.99 -10.00 -11.44
CA ALA A 456 15.23 -11.16 -12.29
C ALA A 456 14.51 -12.41 -11.77
N LEU A 457 14.61 -12.68 -10.46
CA LEU A 457 14.03 -13.86 -9.85
C LEU A 457 12.50 -13.80 -9.82
N THR A 458 11.93 -12.62 -9.53
CA THR A 458 10.47 -12.43 -9.61
C THR A 458 9.98 -12.59 -11.03
N LEU A 459 10.65 -12.02 -12.03
CA LEU A 459 10.24 -12.19 -13.43
C LEU A 459 10.25 -13.67 -13.84
N PHE A 460 11.34 -14.37 -13.50
CA PHE A 460 11.47 -15.80 -13.76
C PHE A 460 10.36 -16.60 -13.08
N MET A 461 10.09 -16.35 -11.79
CA MET A 461 9.06 -17.06 -11.05
C MET A 461 7.66 -16.71 -11.56
N ALA A 462 7.38 -15.43 -11.86
CA ALA A 462 6.11 -15.01 -12.43
C ALA A 462 5.85 -15.67 -13.78
N TRP A 463 6.86 -15.72 -14.66
CA TRP A 463 6.79 -16.44 -15.93
C TRP A 463 6.53 -17.93 -15.71
N LEU A 464 7.30 -18.58 -14.85
CA LEU A 464 7.15 -20.01 -14.55
C LEU A 464 5.75 -20.33 -14.02
N MET A 465 5.26 -19.54 -13.07
CA MET A 465 3.97 -19.82 -12.43
C MET A 465 2.79 -19.47 -13.33
N PHE A 466 2.77 -18.31 -13.98
CA PHE A 466 1.61 -17.83 -14.73
C PHE A 466 1.59 -18.25 -16.21
N GLU A 467 2.74 -18.42 -16.87
CA GLU A 467 2.79 -18.76 -18.30
C GLU A 467 3.04 -20.26 -18.53
N VAL A 468 3.72 -20.95 -17.60
CA VAL A 468 4.08 -22.37 -17.76
C VAL A 468 3.18 -23.28 -16.91
N ILE A 469 3.19 -23.15 -15.59
CA ILE A 469 2.54 -24.12 -14.69
C ILE A 469 1.02 -23.89 -14.61
N PHE A 470 0.56 -22.65 -14.42
CA PHE A 470 -0.85 -22.30 -14.24
C PHE A 470 -1.43 -21.55 -15.45
N ARG A 471 -0.97 -21.89 -16.65
CA ARG A 471 -1.38 -21.22 -17.90
C ARG A 471 -2.90 -21.18 -18.11
N GLU A 472 -3.61 -22.26 -17.76
CA GLU A 472 -5.07 -22.32 -17.87
C GLU A 472 -5.78 -21.35 -16.91
N ALA A 473 -5.24 -21.19 -15.69
CA ALA A 473 -5.79 -20.22 -14.73
C ALA A 473 -5.56 -18.78 -15.22
N THR A 474 -4.40 -18.51 -15.82
CA THR A 474 -4.08 -17.23 -16.48
C THR A 474 -5.04 -16.91 -17.62
N GLN A 475 -5.38 -17.89 -18.46
CA GLN A 475 -6.34 -17.69 -19.55
C GLN A 475 -7.75 -17.35 -19.05
N LYS A 476 -8.19 -17.96 -17.94
CA LYS A 476 -9.47 -17.63 -17.30
C LYS A 476 -9.52 -16.23 -16.68
N LEU A 477 -8.37 -15.64 -16.36
CA LEU A 477 -8.29 -14.28 -15.83
C LEU A 477 -8.39 -13.21 -16.92
N LEU A 478 -8.14 -13.59 -18.18
CA LEU A 478 -8.23 -12.73 -19.35
C LEU A 478 -9.61 -12.78 -20.03
N GLN A 479 -10.52 -13.63 -19.54
CA GLN A 479 -11.93 -13.76 -19.94
C GLN A 479 -12.81 -13.04 -18.92
#